data_AF-A0A534JXH5-F1
#
_entry.id   AF-A0A534JXH5-F1
#
_cell.length_a   1.000
_cell.length_b   1.000
_cell.length_c   1.000
_cell.angle_alpha   90.00
_cell.angle_beta   90.00
_cell.angle_gamma   90.00
#
_symmetry.space_group_name_H-M   'P 1'
#
loop_
_entity.id
_entity.type
_entity.pdbx_description
1 polymer ?
#
loop_
_entity_poly.entity_id
_entity_poly.type
_entity_poly.pdbx_seq_one_letter_code
_entity_poly.pdbx_strand_id
1 'polypeptide(L)'
;MTGMAKQWYIVHTYSGYENKVRESLKQRTEALGMDNDIGEILIPTEDVVEMRDGAKIISKKKFFPGYVLINMEMNDATWHVVKNTPKVTGFVGSGLKPTPLTQEEVDRIINQVSVAAEKPKPKFHFQRGDSVRIVDGPFSNFS
;
A
#
# COMPACT_ATOMS: atom_id res chain seq x y z
N MET A 1 -25.80 16.49 8.31
CA MET A 1 -24.52 15.94 8.80
C MET A 1 -23.66 15.71 7.58
N THR A 2 -22.65 16.54 7.38
CA THR A 2 -21.76 16.50 6.20
C THR A 2 -20.65 15.50 6.51
N GLY A 3 -20.92 14.20 6.38
CA GLY A 3 -19.83 13.21 6.39
C GLY A 3 -19.05 13.39 5.09
N MET A 4 -17.78 13.77 5.15
CA MET A 4 -16.99 13.84 3.93
C MET A 4 -16.79 12.42 3.39
N ALA A 5 -16.73 12.29 2.08
CA ALA A 5 -16.50 10.98 1.47
C ALA A 5 -15.10 10.47 1.87
N LYS A 6 -15.02 9.21 2.31
CA LYS A 6 -13.73 8.55 2.56
C LYS A 6 -12.99 8.44 1.23
N GLN A 7 -11.72 8.83 1.24
CA GLN A 7 -10.86 8.72 0.07
C GLN A 7 -9.71 7.79 0.39
N TRP A 8 -9.12 7.22 -0.66
CA TRP A 8 -7.95 6.38 -0.53
C TRP A 8 -6.70 7.22 -0.55
N TYR A 9 -5.79 6.96 0.37
CA TYR A 9 -4.49 7.61 0.48
C TYR A 9 -3.40 6.58 0.52
N ILE A 10 -2.24 6.95 -0.01
CA ILE A 10 -1.04 6.14 0.05
C ILE A 10 -0.15 6.64 1.19
N VAL A 11 0.26 5.70 2.03
CA VAL A 11 1.20 5.91 3.13
C VAL A 11 2.48 5.17 2.84
N HIS A 12 3.60 5.89 2.93
CA HIS A 12 4.93 5.31 2.86
C HIS A 12 5.43 4.93 4.26
N THR A 13 6.03 3.76 4.34
CA THR A 13 6.43 3.06 5.56
C THR A 13 7.76 2.36 5.32
N TYR A 14 8.44 1.96 6.41
CA TYR A 14 9.62 1.12 6.26
C TYR A 14 9.24 -0.26 5.71
N SER A 15 9.90 -0.65 4.61
CA SER A 15 9.78 -1.99 4.04
C SER A 15 10.03 -3.06 5.11
N GLY A 16 9.15 -4.05 5.18
CA GLY A 16 9.18 -5.11 6.20
C GLY A 16 8.24 -4.88 7.38
N TYR A 17 7.76 -3.65 7.59
CA TYR A 17 6.91 -3.27 8.72
C TYR A 17 5.48 -2.95 8.33
N GLU A 18 5.07 -3.14 7.07
CA GLU A 18 3.76 -2.78 6.54
C GLU A 18 2.62 -3.46 7.32
N ASN A 19 2.76 -4.77 7.60
CA ASN A 19 1.80 -5.51 8.41
C ASN A 19 1.69 -4.93 9.82
N LYS A 20 2.82 -4.61 10.44
CA LYS A 20 2.87 -4.03 11.78
C LYS A 20 2.27 -2.62 11.81
N VAL A 21 2.48 -1.83 10.75
CA VAL A 21 1.86 -0.50 10.59
C VAL A 21 0.35 -0.65 10.47
N ARG A 22 -0.16 -1.58 9.65
CA ARG A 22 -1.60 -1.86 9.53
C ARG A 22 -2.21 -2.22 10.88
N GLU A 23 -1.61 -3.13 11.63
CA GLU A 23 -2.10 -3.51 12.96
C GLU A 23 -2.04 -2.33 13.94
N SER A 24 -0.95 -1.56 13.93
CA SER A 24 -0.79 -0.39 14.80
C SER A 24 -1.81 0.71 14.49
N LEU A 25 -2.09 0.94 13.21
CA LEU A 25 -3.12 1.88 12.77
C LEU A 25 -4.49 1.41 13.22
N LYS A 26 -4.83 0.14 12.99
CA LYS A 26 -6.11 -0.43 13.41
C LYS A 26 -6.33 -0.29 14.91
N GLN A 27 -5.34 -0.69 15.73
CA GLN A 27 -5.43 -0.55 17.19
C GLN A 27 -5.59 0.92 17.63
N ARG A 28 -4.90 1.85 16.97
CA ARG A 28 -5.02 3.29 17.28
C ARG A 28 -6.38 3.85 16.89
N THR A 29 -6.89 3.46 15.73
CA THR A 29 -8.24 3.80 15.28
C THR A 29 -9.27 3.32 16.29
N GLU A 30 -9.20 2.05 16.71
CA GLU A 30 -10.10 1.45 17.70
C GLU A 30 -9.98 2.15 19.06
N ALA A 31 -8.75 2.45 19.51
CA ALA A 31 -8.51 3.12 20.79
C ALA A 31 -9.01 4.57 20.84
N LEU A 32 -9.04 5.25 19.69
CA LEU A 32 -9.51 6.64 19.56
C LEU A 32 -10.99 6.72 19.12
N GLY A 33 -11.65 5.59 18.86
CA GLY A 33 -13.01 5.53 18.35
C GLY A 33 -13.18 6.14 16.95
N MET A 34 -12.12 6.09 16.14
CA MET A 34 -12.04 6.68 14.80
C MET A 34 -12.45 5.70 13.68
N ASP A 35 -13.13 4.60 14.00
CA ASP A 35 -13.59 3.62 13.01
C ASP A 35 -14.53 4.22 11.95
N ASN A 36 -15.19 5.33 12.30
CA ASN A 36 -15.99 6.10 11.35
C ASN A 36 -15.12 6.88 10.36
N ASP A 37 -13.97 7.43 10.79
CA ASP A 37 -13.08 8.23 9.95
C ASP A 37 -12.11 7.36 9.14
N ILE A 38 -11.49 6.35 9.76
CA ILE A 38 -10.56 5.43 9.11
C ILE A 38 -11.29 4.13 8.83
N GLY A 39 -11.49 3.85 7.54
CA GLY A 39 -12.06 2.60 7.05
C GLY A 39 -10.99 1.53 6.83
N GLU A 40 -10.87 1.09 5.59
CA GLU A 40 -10.04 -0.06 5.24
C GLU A 40 -8.55 0.28 5.08
N ILE A 41 -7.70 -0.64 5.52
CA ILE A 41 -6.24 -0.55 5.37
C ILE A 41 -5.76 -1.76 4.58
N LEU A 42 -5.24 -1.51 3.39
CA LEU A 42 -4.77 -2.52 2.44
C LEU A 42 -3.25 -2.42 2.27
N ILE A 43 -2.59 -3.57 2.18
CA ILE A 43 -1.16 -3.65 1.87
C ILE A 43 -1.04 -4.32 0.51
N PRO A 44 -0.43 -3.67 -0.51
CA PRO A 44 -0.27 -4.21 -1.84
C PRO A 44 0.85 -5.27 -1.87
N THR A 45 0.56 -6.45 -1.32
CA THR A 45 1.42 -7.63 -1.37
C THR A 45 0.87 -8.67 -2.33
N GLU A 46 1.73 -9.30 -3.12
CA GLU A 46 1.40 -10.41 -4.02
C GLU A 46 1.85 -11.75 -3.40
N ASP A 47 1.01 -12.77 -3.45
CA ASP A 47 1.39 -14.14 -3.09
C ASP A 47 2.01 -14.83 -4.32
N VAL A 48 3.34 -14.95 -4.37
CA VAL A 48 4.05 -15.74 -5.39
C VAL A 48 4.25 -17.17 -4.92
N VAL A 49 3.86 -18.12 -5.76
CA VAL A 49 4.14 -19.54 -5.50
C VAL A 49 5.56 -19.86 -5.99
N GLU A 50 6.48 -20.07 -5.07
CA GLU A 50 7.82 -20.59 -5.37
C GLU A 50 7.81 -22.12 -5.24
N MET A 51 8.38 -22.83 -6.21
CA MET A 51 8.75 -24.22 -6.00
C MET A 51 10.13 -24.28 -5.37
N ARG A 52 10.21 -24.77 -4.14
CA ARG A 52 11.47 -25.04 -3.43
C ARG A 52 11.45 -26.49 -2.99
N ASP A 53 12.46 -27.26 -3.39
CA ASP A 53 12.59 -28.69 -3.07
C ASP A 53 11.35 -29.54 -3.45
N GLY A 54 10.72 -29.24 -4.59
CA GLY A 54 9.54 -29.95 -5.08
C GLY A 54 8.22 -29.62 -4.36
N ALA A 55 8.25 -28.80 -3.31
CA ALA A 55 7.06 -28.30 -2.62
C ALA A 55 6.68 -26.89 -3.12
N LYS A 56 5.38 -26.65 -3.27
CA LYS A 56 4.83 -25.31 -3.53
C LYS A 56 4.85 -24.51 -2.23
N ILE A 57 5.74 -23.53 -2.14
CA ILE A 57 5.78 -22.56 -1.04
C ILE A 57 5.11 -21.28 -1.54
N ILE A 58 4.04 -20.86 -0.87
CA ILE A 58 3.42 -19.56 -1.10
C ILE A 58 4.27 -18.53 -0.37
N SER A 59 5.03 -17.72 -1.13
CA SER A 59 5.91 -16.67 -0.64
C SER A 59 5.30 -15.31 -0.96
N LYS A 60 5.27 -14.40 0.01
CA LYS A 60 4.69 -13.07 -0.20
C LYS A 60 5.72 -12.14 -0.83
N LYS A 61 5.61 -11.84 -2.13
CA LYS A 61 6.44 -10.86 -2.81
C LYS A 61 5.70 -9.52 -2.86
N LYS A 62 6.32 -8.50 -2.29
CA LYS A 62 5.72 -7.16 -2.22
C LYS A 62 5.90 -6.47 -3.58
N PHE A 63 4.81 -6.07 -4.22
CA PHE A 63 4.85 -5.32 -5.47
C PHE A 63 5.34 -3.88 -5.21
N PHE A 64 4.88 -3.31 -4.09
CA PHE A 64 5.30 -2.02 -3.57
C PHE A 64 5.76 -2.16 -2.11
N PRO A 65 7.02 -2.60 -1.86
CA PRO A 65 7.55 -2.69 -0.51
C PRO A 65 7.56 -1.30 0.14
N GLY A 66 7.06 -1.20 1.37
CA GLY A 66 6.97 0.06 2.10
C GLY A 66 5.72 0.89 1.81
N TYR A 67 4.75 0.42 1.02
CA TYR A 67 3.51 1.17 0.77
C TYR A 67 2.29 0.53 1.45
N VAL A 68 1.41 1.37 1.97
CA VAL A 68 0.12 0.98 2.57
C VAL A 68 -0.96 1.90 2.03
N LEU A 69 -2.07 1.33 1.57
CA LEU A 69 -3.25 2.08 1.16
C LEU A 69 -4.21 2.17 2.34
N ILE A 70 -4.74 3.36 2.60
CA ILE A 70 -5.69 3.62 3.67
C ILE A 70 -6.90 4.35 3.09
N ASN A 71 -8.08 3.80 3.29
CA ASN A 71 -9.35 4.47 3.05
C ASN A 71 -9.74 5.25 4.31
N MET A 72 -9.73 6.57 4.26
CA MET A 72 -10.11 7.40 5.41
C MET A 72 -10.69 8.75 4.99
N GLU A 73 -11.37 9.41 5.91
CA GLU A 73 -11.69 10.82 5.81
C GLU A 73 -10.45 11.66 6.17
N MET A 74 -10.08 12.61 5.30
CA MET A 74 -8.95 13.49 5.55
C MET A 74 -9.34 14.56 6.56
N ASN A 75 -8.89 14.39 7.80
CA ASN A 75 -8.99 15.39 8.86
C ASN A 75 -7.64 15.49 9.60
N ASP A 76 -7.44 16.55 10.38
CA ASP A 76 -6.18 16.73 11.12
C ASP A 76 -5.90 15.56 12.08
N ALA A 77 -6.95 14.97 12.67
CA ALA A 77 -6.82 13.89 13.63
C ALA A 77 -6.34 12.57 12.97
N THR A 78 -6.95 12.13 11.87
CA THR A 78 -6.55 10.96 11.09
C THR A 78 -5.16 11.15 10.49
N TRP A 79 -4.86 12.36 10.00
CA TRP A 79 -3.53 12.72 9.55
C TRP A 79 -2.49 12.56 10.66
N HIS A 80 -2.77 13.08 11.86
CA HIS A 80 -1.90 12.94 13.02
C HIS A 80 -1.74 11.49 13.46
N VAL A 81 -2.80 10.69 13.47
CA VAL A 81 -2.75 9.26 13.85
C VAL A 81 -1.81 8.49 12.93
N VAL A 82 -1.95 8.67 11.62
CA VAL A 82 -1.10 8.00 10.63
C VAL A 82 0.35 8.45 10.78
N LYS A 83 0.59 9.76 10.87
CA LYS A 83 1.95 10.30 10.99
C LYS A 83 2.65 9.92 12.30
N ASN A 84 1.90 9.82 13.40
CA ASN A 84 2.41 9.39 14.70
C ASN A 84 2.53 7.86 14.83
N THR A 85 2.15 7.10 13.79
CA THR A 85 2.28 5.65 13.82
C THR A 85 3.75 5.27 13.60
N PRO A 86 4.33 4.43 14.46
CA PRO A 86 5.70 3.98 14.30
C PRO A 86 5.92 3.33 12.94
N LYS A 87 7.08 3.58 12.36
CA LYS A 87 7.49 3.04 11.06
C LYS A 87 6.75 3.61 9.84
N VAL A 88 5.86 4.58 10.03
CA VAL A 88 5.36 5.44 8.95
C VAL A 88 6.39 6.52 8.67
N THR A 89 6.79 6.68 7.42
CA THR A 89 7.66 7.79 6.99
C THR A 89 6.86 9.02 6.60
N GLY A 90 5.62 8.82 6.14
CA GLY A 90 4.71 9.90 5.79
C GLY A 90 3.68 9.48 4.75
N PHE A 91 2.82 10.43 4.37
CA PHE A 91 1.92 10.26 3.24
C PHE A 91 2.64 10.52 1.92
N VAL A 92 2.20 9.85 0.86
CA VAL A 92 2.62 10.13 -0.50
C VAL A 92 1.72 11.23 -1.06
N GLY A 93 2.34 12.31 -1.56
CA GLY A 93 1.61 13.45 -2.10
C GLY A 93 2.51 14.65 -2.35
N SER A 94 2.02 15.60 -3.13
CA SER A 94 2.74 16.81 -3.50
C SER A 94 2.58 17.87 -2.40
N GLY A 95 3.35 17.73 -1.30
CA GLY A 95 3.48 18.77 -0.27
C GLY A 95 3.08 18.33 1.15
N LEU A 96 2.48 19.26 1.90
CA LEU A 96 2.09 19.07 3.32
C LEU A 96 0.81 18.25 3.50
N LYS A 97 -0.06 18.22 2.48
CA LYS A 97 -1.34 17.51 2.49
C LYS A 97 -1.27 16.26 1.62
N PRO A 98 -1.84 15.12 2.08
CA PRO A 98 -1.86 13.89 1.28
C PRO A 98 -2.72 14.09 0.03
N THR A 99 -2.29 13.55 -1.10
CA THR A 99 -3.09 13.55 -2.32
C THR A 99 -4.02 12.32 -2.29
N PRO A 100 -5.35 12.49 -2.39
CA PRO A 100 -6.25 11.35 -2.51
C PRO A 100 -6.05 10.66 -3.86
N LEU A 101 -6.12 9.33 -3.87
CA LEU A 101 -6.22 8.54 -5.08
C LEU A 101 -7.64 8.66 -5.65
N THR A 102 -7.72 8.69 -6.97
CA THR A 102 -8.99 8.48 -7.68
C THR A 102 -9.46 7.05 -7.53
N GLN A 103 -10.77 6.83 -7.60
CA GLN A 103 -11.35 5.48 -7.52
C GLN A 103 -10.75 4.55 -8.59
N GLU A 104 -10.51 5.06 -9.79
CA GLU A 104 -9.87 4.32 -10.88
C GLU A 104 -8.44 3.85 -10.54
N GLU A 105 -7.63 4.68 -9.88
CA GLU A 105 -6.28 4.30 -9.46
C GLU A 105 -6.32 3.22 -8.38
N VAL A 106 -7.24 3.34 -7.42
CA VAL A 106 -7.44 2.34 -6.37
C VAL A 106 -7.86 1.01 -6.99
N ASP A 107 -8.86 1.03 -7.86
CA ASP A 107 -9.35 -0.17 -8.52
C ASP A 107 -8.26 -0.81 -9.38
N ARG A 108 -7.41 -0.03 -10.05
CA ARG A 108 -6.24 -0.59 -10.77
C ARG A 108 -5.28 -1.29 -9.83
N ILE A 109 -4.93 -0.68 -8.69
CA ILE A 109 -4.00 -1.28 -7.71
C ILE A 109 -4.61 -2.55 -7.11
N ILE A 110 -5.88 -2.50 -6.68
CA ILE A 110 -6.58 -3.65 -6.08
C ILE A 110 -6.72 -4.79 -7.10
N ASN A 111 -7.12 -4.48 -8.34
CA ASN A 111 -7.22 -5.48 -9.41
C ASN A 111 -5.86 -6.06 -9.74
N GLN A 112 -4.79 -5.27 -9.77
CA GLN A 112 -3.44 -5.77 -10.04
C GLN A 112 -2.96 -6.73 -8.95
N VAL A 113 -3.25 -6.43 -7.67
CA VAL A 113 -2.98 -7.33 -6.55
C VAL A 113 -3.82 -8.61 -6.65
N SER A 114 -5.11 -8.50 -6.99
CA SER A 114 -6.04 -9.64 -7.08
C SER A 114 -5.74 -10.56 -8.26
N VAL A 115 -5.51 -9.99 -9.45
CA VAL A 115 -5.17 -10.75 -10.67
C VAL A 115 -3.83 -11.46 -10.52
N ALA A 116 -2.87 -10.86 -9.82
CA ALA A 116 -1.60 -11.51 -9.54
C ALA A 116 -1.73 -12.65 -8.51
N ALA A 117 -2.69 -12.56 -7.57
CA ALA A 117 -3.04 -13.64 -6.68
C ALA A 117 -3.74 -14.82 -7.39
N GLU A 118 -4.59 -14.54 -8.40
CA GLU A 118 -5.30 -15.58 -9.17
C GLU A 118 -4.41 -16.31 -10.19
N LYS A 119 -3.39 -15.65 -10.73
CA LYS A 119 -2.40 -16.25 -11.64
C LYS A 119 -0.99 -15.91 -11.19
N PRO A 120 -0.38 -16.69 -10.28
CA PRO A 120 1.00 -16.47 -9.86
C PRO A 120 1.89 -16.54 -11.09
N LYS A 121 2.41 -15.40 -11.55
CA LYS A 121 3.33 -15.35 -12.68
C LYS A 121 4.63 -16.05 -12.25
N PRO A 122 5.12 -17.06 -12.99
CA PRO A 122 6.41 -17.65 -12.69
C PRO A 122 7.49 -16.56 -12.68
N LYS A 123 8.36 -16.56 -11.66
CA LYS A 123 9.47 -15.62 -11.53
C LYS A 123 10.32 -15.65 -12.81
N PHE A 124 10.27 -14.58 -13.60
CA PHE A 124 11.26 -14.36 -14.65
C PHE A 124 12.62 -14.10 -13.99
N HIS A 125 13.60 -14.94 -14.29
CA HIS A 125 14.99 -14.75 -13.93
C HIS A 125 15.57 -13.65 -14.84
N PHE A 126 15.80 -12.45 -14.30
CA PHE A 126 16.58 -11.44 -15.00
C PHE A 126 18.06 -11.66 -14.71
N GLN A 127 18.88 -11.79 -15.76
CA GLN A 127 20.34 -11.86 -15.64
C GLN A 127 20.95 -10.47 -15.79
N ARG A 128 22.17 -10.28 -15.26
CA ARG A 128 22.94 -9.03 -15.36
C ARG A 128 23.19 -8.73 -16.86
N GLY A 129 22.45 -7.78 -17.43
CA GLY A 129 22.55 -7.40 -18.85
C GLY A 129 21.22 -7.02 -19.51
N ASP A 130 20.08 -7.33 -18.90
CA ASP A 130 18.77 -6.99 -19.46
C ASP A 130 18.43 -5.49 -19.32
N SER A 131 18.01 -4.87 -20.42
CA SER A 131 17.48 -3.51 -20.45
C SER A 131 16.10 -3.45 -19.80
N VAL A 132 16.05 -2.96 -18.55
CA VAL A 132 14.80 -2.78 -17.81
C VAL A 132 14.16 -1.46 -18.23
N ARG A 133 13.00 -1.51 -18.87
CA ARG A 133 12.17 -0.31 -19.16
C ARG A 133 11.23 -0.08 -17.99
N ILE A 134 11.36 1.06 -17.34
CA ILE A 134 10.43 1.53 -16.31
C ILE A 134 9.10 1.79 -17.02
N VAL A 135 8.09 0.96 -16.75
CA VAL A 135 6.79 1.03 -17.43
C VAL A 135 5.68 1.65 -16.58
N ASP A 136 5.85 1.81 -15.27
CA ASP A 136 4.94 2.62 -14.44
C ASP A 136 5.49 2.85 -13.02
N GLY A 137 5.51 4.11 -12.55
CA GLY A 137 5.95 4.50 -11.20
C GLY A 137 6.31 6.00 -11.09
N PRO A 138 6.32 6.60 -9.88
CA PRO A 138 6.33 8.05 -9.63
C PRO A 138 7.61 8.81 -10.03
N PHE A 139 8.50 8.18 -10.79
CA PHE A 139 9.70 8.79 -11.37
C PHE A 139 9.50 9.24 -12.83
N SER A 140 8.28 9.23 -13.36
CA SER A 140 8.00 9.83 -14.68
C SER A 140 8.21 11.35 -14.73
N ASN A 141 8.37 12.03 -13.58
CA ASN A 141 8.45 13.50 -13.49
C ASN A 141 9.58 14.05 -12.60
N PHE A 142 10.76 13.43 -12.57
CA PHE A 142 11.97 14.13 -12.09
C PHE A 142 12.91 14.39 -13.26
N SER A 143 13.10 15.68 -13.58
CA SER A 143 14.17 16.19 -14.45
C SER A 143 15.52 16.12 -13.76
#